data_AF-A0A925SCW7-F1
#
_entry.id   AF-A0A925SCW7-F1
#
_cell.length_a   1.000
_cell.length_b   1.000
_cell.length_c   1.000
_cell.angle_alpha   90.00
_cell.angle_beta   90.00
_cell.angle_gamma   90.00
#
_symmetry.space_group_name_H-M   'P 1'
#
loop_
_entity.id
_entity.type
_entity.pdbx_description
1 polymer ?
#
loop_
_entity_poly.entity_id
_entity_poly.type
_entity_poly.pdbx_seq_one_letter_code
_entity_poly.pdbx_strand_id
1 'polypeptide(L)'
;MIPPPDESVPSPNVGENPSLTPTGVTPPDEATKTARILEEEDGVFSLEYDNTRGEKNLMSLDAGTYPRALREARSFLGIEEDNRDGDGALWDIE
;
A
#
# COMPACT_ATOMS: atom_id res chain seq x y z
N MET A 1 -50.71 44.27 21.07
CA MET A 1 -49.54 43.39 20.94
C MET A 1 -49.87 42.30 19.95
N ILE A 2 -49.32 42.40 18.74
CA ILE A 2 -49.40 41.37 17.69
C ILE A 2 -47.93 40.98 17.45
N PRO A 3 -47.55 39.69 17.57
CA PRO A 3 -46.17 39.29 17.28
C PRO A 3 -45.85 39.55 15.79
N PRO A 4 -44.60 39.92 15.45
CA PRO A 4 -44.21 40.06 14.06
C PRO A 4 -44.33 38.70 13.34
N PRO A 5 -44.66 38.67 12.04
CA PRO A 5 -44.61 37.43 11.27
C PRO A 5 -43.16 36.95 11.23
N ASP A 6 -42.94 35.76 11.78
CA ASP A 6 -41.70 35.00 11.64
C ASP A 6 -41.63 34.53 10.18
N GLU A 7 -41.09 35.39 9.33
CA GLU A 7 -40.75 35.09 7.94
C GLU A 7 -39.51 34.18 7.95
N SER A 8 -39.68 32.95 8.46
CA SER A 8 -38.74 31.85 8.26
C SER A 8 -38.81 31.43 6.79
N VAL A 9 -38.13 32.20 5.94
CA VAL A 9 -37.78 31.77 4.59
C VAL A 9 -36.97 30.48 4.70
N PRO A 10 -37.41 29.35 4.11
CA PRO A 10 -36.55 28.19 4.03
C PRO A 10 -35.42 28.52 3.05
N SER A 11 -34.18 28.61 3.55
CA SER A 11 -33.00 28.74 2.70
C SER A 11 -32.95 27.57 1.70
N PRO A 12 -32.99 27.82 0.38
CA PRO A 12 -32.76 26.77 -0.59
C PRO A 12 -31.25 26.59 -0.82
N ASN A 13 -30.86 25.32 -0.68
CA ASN A 13 -29.79 24.63 -1.41
C ASN A 13 -28.31 24.95 -1.20
N VAL A 14 -27.63 23.89 -0.71
CA VAL A 14 -26.49 23.20 -1.32
C VAL A 14 -25.25 24.05 -1.57
N GLY A 15 -24.32 23.96 -0.61
CA GLY A 15 -22.99 24.54 -0.72
C GLY A 15 -21.93 23.79 0.07
N GLU A 16 -22.08 22.47 0.28
CA GLU A 16 -20.98 21.62 0.75
C GLU A 16 -20.84 20.43 -0.19
N ASN A 17 -20.22 20.71 -1.32
CA ASN A 17 -19.36 19.73 -1.96
C ASN A 17 -17.92 20.18 -1.68
N PRO A 18 -17.27 19.78 -0.57
CA PRO A 18 -15.89 19.41 -0.74
C PRO A 18 -15.93 18.23 -1.68
N SER A 19 -15.54 18.49 -2.93
CA SER A 19 -15.23 17.49 -3.92
C SER A 19 -14.26 16.52 -3.27
N LEU A 20 -14.79 15.48 -2.64
CA LEU A 20 -14.10 14.22 -2.53
C LEU A 20 -14.04 13.80 -3.99
N THR A 21 -13.02 14.25 -4.70
CA THR A 21 -12.31 13.32 -5.53
C THR A 21 -11.88 12.23 -4.55
N PRO A 22 -12.48 11.04 -4.51
CA PRO A 22 -11.60 9.91 -4.43
C PRO A 22 -10.75 10.03 -5.70
N THR A 23 -9.62 10.73 -5.60
CA THR A 23 -8.40 10.26 -6.24
C THR A 23 -7.93 9.01 -5.47
N GLY A 24 -8.87 8.13 -5.08
CA GLY A 24 -8.73 6.71 -5.26
C GLY A 24 -9.23 6.39 -6.66
N VAL A 25 -8.63 7.02 -7.68
CA VAL A 25 -8.14 6.17 -8.77
C VAL A 25 -7.16 5.27 -8.07
N THR A 26 -7.64 4.13 -7.55
CA THR A 26 -6.79 2.95 -7.57
C THR A 26 -6.44 2.83 -9.04
N PRO A 27 -5.21 3.15 -9.45
CA PRO A 27 -4.84 2.96 -10.84
C PRO A 27 -5.22 1.53 -11.22
N PRO A 28 -5.83 1.33 -12.40
CA PRO A 28 -6.25 0.02 -12.84
C PRO A 28 -5.02 -0.89 -12.83
N ASP A 29 -5.07 -1.96 -12.04
CA ASP A 29 -4.01 -2.97 -11.98
C ASP A 29 -2.59 -2.41 -11.74
N GLU A 30 -2.39 -1.56 -10.72
CA GLU A 30 -1.08 -1.58 -10.05
C GLU A 30 -0.93 -2.99 -9.49
N ALA A 31 -0.21 -3.86 -10.22
CA ALA A 31 0.00 -5.24 -9.85
C ALA A 31 0.80 -5.26 -8.54
N THR A 32 0.09 -5.23 -7.42
CA THR A 32 0.69 -5.31 -6.09
C THR A 32 1.34 -6.67 -5.97
N LYS A 33 2.66 -6.66 -5.86
CA LYS A 33 3.46 -7.86 -5.64
C LYS A 33 3.58 -8.08 -4.15
N THR A 34 3.57 -9.34 -3.75
CA THR A 34 3.77 -9.71 -2.35
C THR A 34 5.11 -10.42 -2.23
N ALA A 35 5.85 -10.05 -1.19
CA ALA A 35 7.01 -10.77 -0.72
C ALA A 35 6.84 -11.12 0.75
N ARG A 36 7.40 -12.25 1.16
CA ARG A 36 7.31 -12.77 2.53
C ARG A 36 8.67 -13.19 3.01
N ILE A 37 9.01 -12.75 4.20
CA ILE A 37 10.23 -13.18 4.87
C ILE A 37 9.89 -14.37 5.75
N LEU A 38 10.42 -15.52 5.37
CA LEU A 38 10.26 -16.77 6.10
C LEU A 38 11.47 -16.94 7.01
N GLU A 39 11.23 -17.10 8.32
CA GLU A 39 12.27 -17.54 9.25
C GLU A 39 12.39 -19.07 9.18
N GLU A 40 13.58 -19.54 8.84
CA GLU A 40 13.94 -20.95 8.76
C GLU A 40 14.66 -21.43 10.04
N GLU A 41 14.94 -22.73 10.09
CA GLU A 41 15.74 -23.32 11.17
C GLU A 41 17.14 -22.67 11.23
N ASP A 42 17.74 -22.66 12.43
CA ASP A 42 19.06 -22.08 12.69
C ASP A 42 19.19 -20.55 12.52
N GLY A 43 18.07 -19.82 12.47
CA GLY A 43 18.07 -18.35 12.36
C GLY A 43 18.43 -17.84 10.96
N VAL A 44 18.25 -18.71 9.96
CA VAL A 44 18.31 -18.38 8.54
C VAL A 44 16.99 -17.73 8.13
N PHE A 45 17.04 -16.78 7.20
CA PHE A 45 15.85 -16.17 6.63
C PHE A 45 15.79 -16.46 5.14
N SER A 46 14.59 -16.63 4.61
CA SER A 46 14.32 -16.80 3.18
C SER A 46 13.29 -15.78 2.72
N LEU A 47 13.39 -15.35 1.46
CA LEU A 47 12.41 -14.50 0.79
C LEU A 47 11.58 -15.32 -0.19
N GLU A 48 10.29 -15.44 0.09
CA GLU A 48 9.29 -15.89 -0.88
C GLU A 48 8.72 -14.67 -1.61
N TYR A 49 8.63 -14.68 -2.93
CA TYR A 49 8.00 -13.61 -3.70
C TYR A 49 7.40 -14.10 -5.02
N ASP A 50 6.39 -13.40 -5.54
CA ASP A 50 5.83 -13.68 -6.86
C ASP A 50 6.62 -12.95 -7.96
N ASN A 51 7.13 -13.69 -8.95
CA ASN A 51 7.80 -13.08 -10.10
C ASN A 51 6.79 -12.40 -11.05
N THR A 52 7.29 -11.73 -12.09
CA THR A 52 6.46 -11.09 -13.13
C THR A 52 5.59 -12.06 -13.94
N ARG A 53 5.78 -13.37 -13.78
CA ARG A 53 4.99 -14.43 -14.42
C ARG A 53 3.94 -15.03 -13.48
N GLY A 54 3.85 -14.53 -12.24
CA GLY A 54 2.97 -15.07 -11.20
C GLY A 54 3.45 -16.40 -10.61
N GLU A 55 4.74 -16.71 -10.74
CA GLU A 55 5.36 -17.89 -10.15
C GLU A 55 6.04 -17.51 -8.83
N LYS A 56 5.81 -18.33 -7.81
CA LYS A 56 6.50 -18.20 -6.52
C LYS A 56 7.97 -18.54 -6.66
N ASN A 57 8.80 -17.62 -6.22
CA ASN A 57 10.24 -17.78 -6.11
C ASN A 57 10.60 -17.75 -4.63
N LEU A 58 11.56 -18.59 -4.26
CA LEU A 58 12.09 -18.68 -2.91
C LEU A 58 13.61 -18.55 -3.00
N MET A 59 14.19 -17.70 -2.17
CA MET A 59 15.65 -17.59 -2.04
C MET A 59 16.05 -17.42 -0.58
N SER A 60 17.23 -17.91 -0.23
CA SER A 60 17.82 -17.68 1.09
C SER A 60 18.43 -16.27 1.16
N LEU A 61 18.19 -15.59 2.28
CA LEU A 61 18.77 -14.31 2.64
C LEU A 61 19.99 -14.54 3.52
N ASP A 62 21.08 -13.81 3.27
CA ASP A 62 22.28 -13.75 4.11
C ASP A 62 22.04 -12.83 5.32
N ALA A 63 20.91 -13.01 5.98
CA ALA A 63 20.51 -12.26 7.15
C ALA A 63 20.40 -13.18 8.36
N GLY A 64 20.96 -12.77 9.50
CA GLY A 64 20.78 -13.46 10.78
C GLY A 64 19.69 -12.86 11.68
N THR A 65 18.93 -11.88 11.18
CA THR A 65 17.86 -11.19 11.92
C THR A 65 16.81 -10.65 10.95
N TYR A 66 15.54 -10.68 11.33
CA TYR A 66 14.43 -10.13 10.52
C TYR A 66 14.64 -8.71 9.95
N PRO A 67 15.09 -7.69 10.71
CA PRO A 67 15.31 -6.34 10.13
C PRO A 67 16.43 -6.29 9.08
N ARG A 68 17.42 -7.20 9.16
CA ARG A 68 18.43 -7.36 8.10
C ARG A 68 17.84 -8.09 6.89
N ALA A 69 17.07 -9.14 7.13
CA ALA A 69 16.37 -9.89 6.11
C ALA A 69 15.45 -8.97 5.29
N LEU A 70 14.71 -8.07 5.95
CA LEU A 70 13.84 -7.09 5.30
C LEU A 70 14.61 -6.10 4.44
N ARG A 71 15.75 -5.61 4.92
CA ARG A 71 16.61 -4.72 4.15
C ARG A 71 17.18 -5.42 2.92
N GLU A 72 17.61 -6.67 3.08
CA GLU A 72 18.17 -7.47 2.00
C GLU A 72 17.12 -7.85 0.97
N ALA A 73 15.94 -8.28 1.41
CA ALA A 73 14.79 -8.54 0.55
C ALA A 73 14.42 -7.32 -0.30
N ARG A 74 14.33 -6.13 0.33
CA ARG A 74 14.12 -4.87 -0.38
C ARG A 74 15.21 -4.60 -1.41
N SER A 75 16.47 -4.77 -1.01
CA SER A 75 17.61 -4.58 -1.92
C SER A 75 17.60 -5.57 -3.09
N PHE A 76 17.22 -6.82 -2.87
CA PHE A 76 17.17 -7.85 -3.90
C PHE A 76 16.04 -7.60 -4.90
N LEU A 77 14.86 -7.24 -4.39
CA LEU A 77 13.69 -6.92 -5.21
C LEU A 77 13.78 -5.53 -5.85
N GLY A 78 14.84 -4.77 -5.56
CA GLY A 78 15.01 -3.40 -6.08
C GLY A 78 13.97 -2.42 -5.57
N ILE A 79 13.44 -2.65 -4.36
CA ILE A 79 12.38 -1.86 -3.74
C ILE A 79 12.97 -0.61 -3.10
N GLU A 80 12.46 0.55 -3.52
CA GLU A 80 12.79 1.87 -2.98
C GLU A 80 12.04 2.17 -1.68
N GLU A 81 12.30 3.34 -1.07
CA GLU A 81 11.67 3.75 0.20
C GLU A 81 10.14 3.86 0.12
N ASP A 82 9.58 4.08 -1.07
CA ASP A 82 8.13 4.15 -1.32
C ASP A 82 7.47 2.77 -1.47
N ASN A 83 8.20 1.69 -1.18
CA ASN A 83 7.79 0.29 -1.42
C ASN A 83 7.50 -0.01 -2.90
N ARG A 84 8.23 0.63 -3.82
CA ARG A 84 8.09 0.40 -5.26
C ARG A 84 9.39 -0.11 -5.86
N ASP A 85 9.31 -1.02 -6.81
CA ASP A 85 10.49 -1.45 -7.58
C ASP A 85 10.83 -0.50 -8.73
N GLY A 86 11.93 -0.77 -9.43
CA GLY A 86 12.36 0.01 -10.59
C GLY A 86 11.41 -0.01 -11.79
N ASP A 87 10.45 -0.94 -11.82
CA ASP A 87 9.37 -1.00 -12.81
C ASP A 87 8.11 -0.23 -12.35
N GLY A 88 8.12 0.30 -11.13
CA GLY A 88 7.04 1.05 -10.50
C GLY A 88 5.97 0.16 -9.85
N ALA A 89 6.20 -1.15 -9.71
CA ALA A 89 5.25 -2.04 -9.05
C ALA A 89 5.32 -1.87 -7.53
N LEU A 90 4.16 -1.81 -6.89
CA LEU A 90 4.06 -1.73 -5.44
C LEU A 90 4.33 -3.11 -4.81
N TRP A 91 5.16 -3.12 -3.78
CA TRP A 91 5.51 -4.32 -3.02
C TRP A 91 4.97 -4.25 -1.61
N ASP A 92 4.26 -5.29 -1.22
CA ASP A 92 3.90 -5.57 0.17
C ASP A 92 4.86 -6.63 0.71
N ILE A 93 5.66 -6.30 1.73
CA ILE A 93 6.61 -7.23 2.35
C ILE A 93 6.13 -7.55 3.76
N GLU A 94 5.79 -8.83 3.99
CA GLU A 94 5.33 -9.38 5.28
C GLU A 94 6.43 -10.15 6.02
#